data_AF-A0A936SB18-F1
#
_entry.id   AF-A0A936SB18-F1
#
_cell.length_a   1.000
_cell.length_b   1.000
_cell.length_c   1.000
_cell.angle_alpha   90.00
_cell.angle_beta   90.00
_cell.angle_gamma   90.00
#
_symmetry.space_group_name_H-M   'P 1'
#
loop_
_entity.id
_entity.type
_entity.pdbx_description
1 polymer ?
#
loop_
_entity_poly.entity_id
_entity_poly.type
_entity_poly.pdbx_seq_one_letter_code
_entity_poly.pdbx_strand_id
1 'polypeptide(L)'
;MKIKAFLIAIVAIFIFAIASIGQTPDPLNENFDFYTRGEYRTGVPRPQSILRYDVGDHSPTYAQMERVHRRDRKIAPDRVKMV
;
A
#
# COMPACT_ATOMS: atom_id res chain seq x y z
N MET A 1 7.38 2.77 -50.00
CA MET A 1 7.84 3.22 -48.66
C MET A 1 6.68 3.62 -47.74
N LYS A 2 5.69 4.38 -48.21
CA LYS A 2 4.54 4.86 -47.42
C LYS A 2 3.67 3.73 -46.80
N ILE A 3 3.40 2.65 -47.55
CA ILE A 3 2.61 1.50 -47.07
C ILE A 3 3.30 0.74 -45.93
N LYS A 4 4.64 0.60 -45.98
CA LYS A 4 5.41 -0.06 -44.91
C LYS A 4 5.37 0.77 -43.62
N ALA A 5 5.52 2.09 -43.74
CA ALA A 5 5.40 3.01 -42.61
C ALA A 5 4.00 2.99 -41.99
N PHE A 6 2.96 2.90 -42.83
CA PHE A 6 1.57 2.78 -42.37
C PHE A 6 1.30 1.47 -41.61
N LEU A 7 1.80 0.34 -42.11
CA LEU A 7 1.70 -0.95 -41.42
C LEU A 7 2.43 -0.95 -40.07
N ILE A 8 3.63 -0.35 -40.01
CA ILE A 8 4.38 -0.23 -38.76
C ILE A 8 3.62 0.63 -37.74
N ALA A 9 2.99 1.73 -38.18
CA ALA A 9 2.20 2.57 -37.29
C ALA A 9 0.99 1.82 -36.70
N ILE A 10 0.30 1.01 -37.51
CA ILE A 10 -0.83 0.18 -37.03
C ILE A 10 -0.34 -0.82 -35.98
N VAL A 11 0.75 -1.53 -36.25
CA VAL A 11 1.31 -2.50 -35.30
C VAL A 11 1.74 -1.82 -34.01
N ALA A 12 2.38 -0.64 -34.09
CA ALA A 12 2.78 0.12 -32.92
C ALA A 12 1.57 0.58 -32.07
N ILE A 13 0.49 1.03 -32.71
CA ILE A 13 -0.77 1.39 -32.03
C ILE A 13 -1.39 0.15 -31.37
N PHE A 14 -1.37 -0.99 -32.05
CA PHE A 14 -1.92 -2.23 -31.51
C PHE A 14 -1.14 -2.73 -30.30
N ILE A 15 0.19 -2.69 -30.35
CA ILE A 15 1.07 -3.01 -29.21
C ILE A 15 0.82 -2.04 -28.05
N PHE A 16 0.70 -0.75 -28.33
CA PHE A 16 0.42 0.26 -27.31
C PHE A 16 -0.95 0.04 -26.64
N ALA A 17 -1.98 -0.30 -27.42
CA ALA A 17 -3.30 -0.61 -26.89
C ALA A 17 -3.31 -1.88 -26.03
N ILE A 18 -2.52 -2.91 -26.38
CA ILE A 18 -2.38 -4.11 -25.54
C ILE A 18 -1.62 -3.79 -24.25
N ALA A 19 -0.57 -2.98 -24.32
CA ALA A 19 0.24 -2.59 -23.17
C ALA A 19 -0.56 -1.76 -22.15
N SER A 20 -1.50 -0.92 -22.58
CA SER A 20 -2.33 -0.12 -21.67
C SER A 20 -3.35 -0.94 -20.89
N ILE A 21 -3.85 -2.05 -21.45
CA ILE A 21 -4.79 -2.96 -20.76
C ILE A 21 -4.11 -3.65 -19.55
N GLY A 22 -2.80 -3.87 -19.62
CA GLY A 22 -2.02 -4.49 -18.52
C GLY A 22 -1.71 -3.55 -17.35
N GLN A 23 -2.06 -2.26 -17.43
CA GLN A 23 -1.81 -1.27 -16.36
C GLN A 23 -2.97 -1.18 -15.35
N THR A 24 -3.90 -2.13 -15.34
CA THR A 24 -4.95 -2.16 -14.30
C THR A 24 -4.31 -2.15 -12.91
N PRO A 25 -4.73 -1.26 -12.00
CA PRO A 25 -4.32 -1.34 -10.60
C PRO A 25 -4.51 -2.77 -10.11
N ASP A 26 -3.51 -3.34 -9.46
CA ASP A 26 -3.64 -4.67 -8.87
C ASP A 26 -4.87 -4.63 -7.93
N PRO A 27 -5.92 -5.44 -8.16
CA PRO A 27 -7.11 -5.45 -7.30
C PRO A 27 -6.77 -5.86 -5.85
N LEU A 28 -5.59 -6.45 -5.59
CA LEU A 28 -5.07 -6.67 -4.24
C LEU A 28 -4.46 -5.43 -3.58
N ASN A 29 -4.19 -4.37 -4.35
CA ASN A 29 -3.51 -3.16 -3.92
C ASN A 29 -4.49 -2.01 -3.63
N GLU A 30 -5.68 -1.99 -4.24
CA GLU A 30 -6.63 -0.90 -4.00
C GLU A 30 -7.14 -0.83 -2.55
N ASN A 31 -7.12 -1.93 -1.77
CA ASN A 31 -7.61 -1.96 -0.38
C ASN A 31 -6.89 -3.01 0.48
N PHE A 32 -5.56 -3.05 0.42
CA PHE A 32 -4.81 -3.95 1.29
C PHE A 32 -4.90 -3.51 2.76
N ASP A 33 -5.83 -4.08 3.52
CA ASP A 33 -5.90 -3.91 4.98
C ASP A 33 -5.14 -5.04 5.69
N PHE A 34 -4.00 -4.68 6.30
CA PHE A 34 -3.15 -5.56 7.13
C PHE A 34 -3.93 -6.27 8.25
N TYR A 35 -5.03 -5.69 8.73
CA TYR A 35 -5.79 -6.15 9.89
C TYR A 35 -6.96 -7.07 9.55
N THR A 36 -7.15 -7.42 8.27
CA THR A 36 -8.19 -8.37 7.83
C THR A 36 -7.75 -9.83 7.91
N ARG A 37 -6.44 -10.11 8.01
CA ARG A 37 -5.86 -11.46 7.95
C ARG A 37 -5.80 -12.19 9.31
N GLY A 38 -6.78 -11.97 10.17
CA GLY A 38 -6.87 -12.59 11.48
C GLY A 38 -7.37 -11.64 12.55
N GLU A 39 -7.65 -12.16 13.74
CA GLU A 39 -8.16 -11.36 14.83
C GLU A 39 -7.11 -10.37 15.35
N TYR A 40 -7.41 -9.09 15.23
CA TYR A 40 -6.59 -8.05 15.86
C TYR A 40 -6.91 -8.00 17.36
N ARG A 41 -5.89 -8.10 18.21
CA ARG A 41 -6.07 -8.13 19.67
C ARG A 41 -6.93 -6.97 20.17
N THR A 42 -7.99 -7.33 20.87
CA THR A 42 -8.90 -6.39 21.53
C THR A 42 -8.17 -5.49 22.51
N GLY A 43 -8.53 -4.21 22.53
CA GLY A 43 -7.98 -3.22 23.46
C GLY A 43 -6.65 -2.60 23.04
N VAL A 44 -5.94 -3.15 22.04
CA VAL A 44 -4.76 -2.51 21.46
C VAL A 44 -5.22 -1.54 20.35
N PRO A 45 -4.78 -0.27 20.33
CA PRO A 45 -5.14 0.66 19.27
C PRO A 45 -4.41 0.34 17.96
N ARG A 46 -5.11 0.41 16.83
CA ARG A 46 -4.46 0.34 15.52
C ARG A 46 -3.62 1.62 15.27
N PRO A 47 -2.47 1.55 14.58
CA PRO A 47 -1.64 2.71 14.24
C PRO A 47 -2.42 3.86 13.59
N GLN A 48 -3.35 3.55 12.68
CA GLN A 48 -4.25 4.53 12.03
C GLN A 48 -4.99 5.42 13.05
N SER A 49 -5.42 4.86 14.20
CA SER A 49 -6.09 5.63 15.26
C SER A 49 -5.17 6.63 15.99
N ILE A 50 -3.85 6.43 15.90
CA ILE A 50 -2.82 7.26 16.54
C ILE A 50 -2.26 8.28 15.53
N LEU A 51 -2.08 7.84 14.29
CA LEU A 51 -1.44 8.58 13.20
C LEU A 51 -2.42 9.44 12.40
N ARG A 52 -3.72 9.12 12.43
CA ARG A 52 -4.81 9.82 11.72
C ARG A 52 -4.77 9.72 10.19
N TYR A 53 -4.00 8.79 9.65
CA TYR A 53 -3.97 8.41 8.24
C TYR A 53 -3.87 6.88 8.14
N ASP A 54 -4.21 6.31 6.99
CA ASP A 54 -4.22 4.85 6.84
C ASP A 54 -2.82 4.28 6.62
N VAL A 55 -2.64 3.02 6.98
CA VAL A 55 -1.36 2.33 6.81
C VAL A 55 -1.13 2.10 5.32
N GLY A 56 -0.06 2.68 4.79
CA GLY A 56 0.30 2.57 3.36
C GLY A 56 0.20 3.91 2.63
N ASP A 57 -0.60 4.86 3.12
CA ASP A 57 -0.72 6.20 2.51
C ASP A 57 0.62 6.96 2.56
N HIS A 58 1.30 6.86 3.70
CA HIS A 58 2.54 7.57 3.98
C HIS A 58 3.51 6.70 4.76
N SER A 59 4.81 6.91 4.53
CA SER A 59 5.85 6.37 5.40
C SER A 59 5.95 7.22 6.68
N PRO A 60 5.65 6.66 7.87
CA PRO A 60 5.76 7.41 9.11
C PRO A 60 7.21 7.81 9.41
N THR A 61 7.39 8.98 10.00
CA THR A 61 8.69 9.38 10.56
C THR A 61 9.02 8.57 11.79
N TYR A 62 10.30 8.57 12.19
CA TYR A 62 10.73 7.92 13.43
C TYR A 62 9.93 8.40 14.65
N ALA A 63 9.72 9.71 14.80
CA ALA A 63 8.97 10.28 15.92
C ALA A 63 7.50 9.83 15.94
N GLN A 64 6.90 9.61 14.77
CA GLN A 64 5.55 9.06 14.64
C GLN A 64 5.51 7.58 15.05
N MET A 65 6.47 6.77 14.59
CA MET A 65 6.59 5.37 15.02
C MET A 65 6.83 5.25 16.53
N GLU A 66 7.71 6.08 17.08
CA GLU A 66 8.00 6.08 18.51
C GLU A 66 6.76 6.42 19.36
N ARG A 67 5.91 7.33 18.87
CA ARG A 67 4.62 7.65 19.50
C ARG A 67 3.70 6.42 19.54
N VAL A 68 3.63 5.65 18.45
CA VAL A 68 2.85 4.40 18.39
C VAL A 68 3.41 3.40 19.40
N HIS A 69 4.72 3.13 19.37
CA HIS A 69 5.38 2.20 20.29
C HIS A 69 5.20 2.57 21.77
N ARG A 70 5.29 3.86 22.13
CA ARG A 70 5.04 4.30 23.52
C ARG A 70 3.60 4.01 23.96
N ARG A 71 2.63 4.15 23.05
CA ARG A 71 1.21 3.91 23.36
C ARG A 71 0.92 2.42 23.45
N ASP A 72 1.48 1.62 22.55
CA ASP A 72 1.39 0.16 22.59
C ASP A 72 2.00 -0.39 23.86
N ARG A 73 3.20 0.06 24.26
CA ARG A 73 3.82 -0.37 25.53
C ARG A 73 2.96 -0.05 26.75
N LYS A 74 2.25 1.09 26.75
CA LYS A 74 1.37 1.48 27.86
C LYS A 74 0.16 0.55 28.00
N ILE A 75 -0.34 0.00 26.90
CA ILE A 75 -1.58 -0.79 26.85
C ILE A 75 -1.31 -2.30 26.80
N ALA A 76 -0.27 -2.70 26.08
CA ALA A 76 0.18 -4.07 25.85
C ALA A 76 1.72 -4.12 25.88
N PRO A 77 2.34 -4.06 27.09
CA PRO A 77 3.80 -4.03 27.25
C PRO A 77 4.51 -5.27 26.67
N ASP A 78 3.78 -6.36 26.47
CA ASP A 78 4.28 -7.59 25.87
C ASP A 78 4.50 -7.49 24.35
N ARG A 79 3.93 -6.49 23.67
CA ARG A 79 4.03 -6.33 22.21
C ARG A 79 5.32 -5.69 21.73
N VAL A 80 5.93 -4.83 22.54
CA VAL A 80 7.08 -4.02 22.12
C VAL A 80 8.11 -3.99 23.24
N LYS A 81 9.30 -4.53 22.96
CA LYS A 81 10.48 -4.33 23.81
C LYS A 81 11.24 -3.10 23.31
N MET A 82 11.45 -2.13 24.19
CA MET A 82 12.39 -1.04 23.94
C MET A 82 13.75 -1.51 24.47
N VAL A 83 14.75 -1.46 23.60
CA VAL A 83 16.17 -1.71 23.93
C VAL A 83 16.90 -0.40 24.15
#